data_AF-A0A9W7YK59-F1
#
_entry.id   AF-A0A9W7YK59-F1
#
_cell.length_a   1.000
_cell.length_b   1.000
_cell.length_c   1.000
_cell.angle_alpha   90.00
_cell.angle_beta   90.00
_cell.angle_gamma   90.00
#
_symmetry.space_group_name_H-M   'P 1'
#
loop_
_entity.id
_entity.type
_entity.pdbx_description
1 polymer ?
#
loop_
_entity_poly.entity_id
_entity_poly.type
_entity_poly.pdbx_seq_one_letter_code
_entity_poly.pdbx_strand_id
1 'polypeptide(L)'
;MRDLAEDALKVKDPMSDPWLRNLDWTAEPQKYTKAKYKADGSYAKNGEPRPYTKQLLPGYPKWYRDLWNTKTNQIHVTVRTRVAPYLLKLKWLGYPLYHSASYGWTFRVPARDYDMSAIEDLNFGKENDENRLPSFKNMHLLEFPNDAEAPDYEPIPANDPLGKYFKVPHPDGEAANCGSPLAKSYQTAIEDGTLSSEYAMAKEAMEMNTMCSYWISARERVKSQFVAWDDDVEDAFTGQPLDLGLPKARTADDANLGVILPLVVPMGTITRRAVESTWMTASNAKKNRVGSELKSMVRCPRGYQFVGADVDSEELWISALIGDSQFRMHGATAFGWMTLQGTKSAGTDLHSNTAGILGIGRGSAKVFNYGRIYGAGVRYATSLLLQFNPDMSESQAREKAERLYASTKGMSMRNKRAFGRPFWHGGTESYMFNQLEYFATTDDPRTPALGCGITDALKKNVAGDGFMTSRVNWVVQSSGVDYLHMLL
;
A
#
# COMPACT_ATOMS: atom_id res chain seq x y z
N MET A 1 -6.48 -24.58 -1.26
CA MET A 1 -5.26 -24.46 -2.10
C MET A 1 -4.73 -25.81 -2.55
N ARG A 2 -4.43 -26.75 -1.63
CA ARG A 2 -3.97 -28.09 -2.03
C ARG A 2 -5.02 -28.83 -2.85
N ASP A 3 -6.26 -28.84 -2.38
CA ASP A 3 -7.36 -29.49 -3.10
C ASP A 3 -7.57 -28.88 -4.49
N LEU A 4 -7.45 -27.56 -4.64
CA LEU A 4 -7.50 -26.88 -5.95
C LEU A 4 -6.38 -27.34 -6.90
N ALA A 5 -5.18 -27.64 -6.37
CA ALA A 5 -4.10 -28.19 -7.20
C ALA A 5 -4.38 -29.63 -7.63
N GLU A 6 -4.94 -30.46 -6.74
CA GLU A 6 -5.38 -31.82 -7.06
C GLU A 6 -6.52 -31.83 -8.07
N ASP A 7 -7.47 -30.90 -7.96
CA ASP A 7 -8.58 -30.78 -8.88
C ASP A 7 -8.13 -30.25 -10.26
N ALA A 8 -7.14 -29.35 -10.28
CA ALA A 8 -6.53 -28.91 -11.54
C ALA A 8 -5.91 -30.07 -12.32
N LEU A 9 -5.27 -31.04 -11.65
CA LEU A 9 -4.72 -32.25 -12.29
C LEU A 9 -5.78 -33.14 -12.96
N LYS A 10 -7.03 -33.07 -12.49
CA LYS A 10 -8.14 -33.90 -13.01
C LYS A 10 -8.81 -33.29 -14.24
N VAL A 11 -8.46 -32.07 -14.63
CA VAL A 11 -9.04 -31.39 -15.79
C VAL A 11 -8.64 -32.12 -17.07
N LYS A 12 -9.63 -32.53 -17.88
CA LYS A 12 -9.41 -33.32 -19.10
C LYS A 12 -8.67 -32.57 -20.19
N ASP A 13 -8.98 -31.29 -20.35
CA ASP A 13 -8.36 -30.42 -21.33
C ASP A 13 -7.91 -29.11 -20.65
N PRO A 14 -6.72 -29.10 -20.04
CA PRO A 14 -6.21 -27.92 -19.37
C PRO A 14 -5.85 -26.78 -20.34
N MET A 15 -5.72 -27.06 -21.64
CA MET A 15 -5.33 -26.06 -22.64
C MET A 15 -6.49 -25.16 -23.08
N SER A 16 -7.74 -25.60 -22.93
CA SER A 16 -8.93 -24.76 -23.13
C SER A 16 -9.27 -23.88 -21.94
N ASP A 17 -8.74 -24.18 -20.75
CA ASP A 17 -8.96 -23.36 -19.55
C ASP A 17 -8.04 -22.11 -19.57
N PRO A 18 -8.59 -20.88 -19.46
CA PRO A 18 -7.81 -19.65 -19.56
C PRO A 18 -6.68 -19.50 -18.53
N TRP A 19 -6.78 -20.17 -17.38
CA TRP A 19 -5.77 -20.12 -16.32
C TRP A 19 -4.83 -21.31 -16.41
N LEU A 20 -5.37 -22.53 -16.53
CA LEU A 20 -4.56 -23.75 -16.49
C LEU A 20 -3.66 -23.89 -17.71
N ARG A 21 -4.04 -23.36 -18.87
CA ARG A 21 -3.19 -23.38 -20.08
C ARG A 21 -1.83 -22.71 -19.90
N ASN A 22 -1.70 -21.83 -18.90
CA ASN A 22 -0.47 -21.10 -18.59
C ASN A 22 0.47 -21.88 -17.65
N LEU A 23 0.08 -23.07 -17.17
CA LEU A 23 0.93 -23.93 -16.35
C LEU A 23 1.80 -24.83 -17.23
N ASP A 24 2.98 -25.21 -16.73
CA ASP A 24 3.88 -26.11 -17.44
C ASP A 24 3.42 -27.57 -17.28
N TRP A 25 2.60 -28.03 -18.24
CA TRP A 25 2.03 -29.38 -18.30
C TRP A 25 2.99 -30.45 -18.83
N THR A 26 4.27 -30.13 -19.04
CA THR A 26 5.24 -31.13 -19.52
C THR A 26 5.39 -32.26 -18.51
N ALA A 27 5.04 -33.47 -18.92
CA ALA A 27 5.16 -34.68 -18.12
C ALA A 27 6.41 -35.47 -18.53
N GLU A 28 7.27 -35.78 -17.57
CA GLU A 28 8.40 -36.68 -17.82
C GLU A 28 7.93 -38.14 -17.75
N PRO A 29 8.16 -38.95 -18.79
CA PRO A 29 7.77 -40.36 -18.78
C PRO A 29 8.60 -41.14 -17.76
N GLN A 30 8.01 -42.22 -17.25
CA GLN A 30 8.71 -43.16 -16.36
C GLN A 30 9.96 -43.70 -17.06
N LYS A 31 11.14 -43.37 -16.52
CA LYS A 31 12.42 -43.94 -16.96
C LYS A 31 12.59 -45.36 -16.40
N TYR A 32 13.07 -46.27 -17.23
CA TYR A 32 13.37 -47.65 -16.85
C TYR A 32 14.88 -47.91 -16.91
N THR A 33 15.38 -48.85 -16.11
CA THR A 33 16.77 -49.31 -16.18
C THR A 33 17.04 -50.00 -17.52
N LYS A 34 18.26 -49.88 -18.04
CA LYS A 34 18.64 -50.56 -19.29
C LYS A 34 18.48 -52.06 -19.14
N ALA A 35 17.83 -52.69 -20.13
CA ALA A 35 17.77 -54.13 -20.24
C ALA A 35 19.18 -54.71 -20.37
N LYS A 36 19.45 -55.81 -19.66
CA LYS A 36 20.63 -56.65 -19.89
C LYS A 36 20.17 -57.97 -20.46
N TYR A 37 20.61 -58.30 -21.66
CA TYR A 37 20.29 -59.55 -22.35
C TYR A 37 21.46 -60.54 -22.23
N LYS A 38 21.14 -61.84 -22.22
CA LYS A 38 22.10 -62.92 -22.44
C LYS A 38 22.25 -63.18 -23.94
N ALA A 39 23.24 -63.99 -24.32
CA ALA A 39 23.49 -64.36 -25.72
C ALA A 39 22.32 -65.10 -26.39
N ASP A 40 21.42 -65.71 -25.61
CA ASP A 40 20.21 -66.40 -26.05
C ASP A 40 18.99 -65.47 -26.24
N GLY A 41 19.16 -64.15 -26.05
CA GLY A 41 18.09 -63.15 -26.14
C GLY A 41 17.20 -63.06 -24.89
N SER A 42 17.38 -63.91 -23.88
CA SER A 42 16.67 -63.81 -22.59
C SER A 42 17.27 -62.74 -21.68
N TYR A 43 16.49 -62.18 -20.75
CA TYR A 43 17.04 -61.23 -19.77
C TYR A 43 18.06 -61.91 -18.85
N ALA A 44 19.19 -61.24 -18.63
CA ALA A 44 20.17 -61.64 -17.62
C ALA A 44 19.54 -61.58 -16.21
N LYS A 45 20.14 -62.25 -15.22
CA LYS A 45 19.67 -62.18 -13.82
C LYS A 45 19.69 -60.71 -13.36
N ASN A 46 18.53 -60.16 -12.97
CA ASN A 46 18.31 -58.72 -12.69
C ASN A 46 18.51 -57.79 -13.91
N GLY A 47 18.36 -58.31 -15.13
CA GLY A 47 18.49 -57.60 -16.40
C GLY A 47 17.18 -57.09 -16.99
N GLU A 48 16.04 -57.37 -16.36
CA GLU A 48 14.74 -56.83 -16.77
C GLU A 48 14.70 -55.30 -16.54
N PRO A 49 14.10 -54.52 -17.45
CA PRO A 49 13.86 -53.10 -17.22
C PRO A 49 12.98 -52.88 -16.00
N ARG A 50 13.51 -52.20 -14.97
CA ARG A 50 12.77 -51.82 -13.76
C ARG A 50 12.62 -50.30 -13.71
N PRO A 51 11.53 -49.76 -13.14
CA PRO A 51 11.39 -48.33 -12.93
C PRO A 51 12.57 -47.76 -12.14
N TYR A 52 13.20 -46.70 -12.62
CA TYR A 52 14.33 -46.09 -11.92
C TYR A 52 13.86 -45.47 -10.59
N THR A 53 14.47 -45.87 -9.48
CA THR A 53 13.93 -45.71 -8.11
C THR A 53 13.94 -44.28 -7.58
N LYS A 54 14.76 -43.38 -8.14
CA LYS A 54 14.92 -41.98 -7.68
C LYS A 54 14.15 -40.96 -8.54
N GLN A 55 13.10 -41.38 -9.25
CA GLN A 55 12.28 -40.46 -10.03
C GLN A 55 11.26 -39.76 -9.14
N LEU A 56 11.23 -38.43 -9.20
CA LEU A 56 10.25 -37.62 -8.51
C LEU A 56 8.96 -37.55 -9.34
N LEU A 57 7.88 -38.15 -8.83
CA LEU A 57 6.52 -38.11 -9.42
C LEU A 57 6.50 -38.27 -10.95
N PRO A 58 6.98 -39.40 -11.49
CA PRO A 58 6.94 -39.68 -12.92
C PRO A 58 5.50 -39.64 -13.46
N GLY A 59 5.30 -39.03 -14.64
CA GLY A 59 3.98 -38.82 -15.23
C GLY A 59 3.22 -37.58 -14.74
N TYR A 60 3.67 -36.90 -13.69
CA TYR A 60 3.07 -35.63 -13.24
C TYR A 60 3.62 -34.43 -14.02
N PRO A 61 2.79 -33.39 -14.25
CA PRO A 61 3.24 -32.18 -14.93
C PRO A 61 4.30 -31.44 -14.11
N LYS A 62 5.23 -30.78 -14.79
CA LYS A 62 6.36 -30.07 -14.18
C LYS A 62 5.90 -29.05 -13.13
N TRP A 63 4.85 -28.27 -13.40
CA TRP A 63 4.35 -27.29 -12.42
C TRP A 63 3.99 -27.90 -11.06
N TYR A 64 3.48 -29.14 -11.05
CA TYR A 64 3.09 -29.84 -9.82
C TYR A 64 4.32 -30.45 -9.14
N ARG A 65 5.24 -31.03 -9.93
CA ARG A 65 6.51 -31.57 -9.43
C ARG A 65 7.36 -30.51 -8.74
N ASP A 66 7.40 -29.30 -9.30
CA ASP A 66 8.15 -28.16 -8.75
C ASP A 66 7.63 -27.73 -7.36
N LEU A 67 6.38 -28.05 -7.03
CA LEU A 67 5.77 -27.75 -5.73
C LEU A 67 5.92 -28.90 -4.72
N TRP A 68 6.43 -30.06 -5.13
CA TRP A 68 6.45 -31.24 -4.28
C TRP A 68 7.54 -31.16 -3.21
N ASN A 69 7.16 -31.36 -1.95
CA ASN A 69 8.11 -31.49 -0.86
C ASN A 69 8.33 -32.97 -0.51
N THR A 70 9.53 -33.47 -0.81
CA THR A 70 9.93 -34.86 -0.58
C THR A 70 10.03 -35.26 0.89
N LYS A 71 10.18 -34.30 1.82
CA LYS A 71 10.21 -34.58 3.26
C LYS A 71 8.82 -34.83 3.83
N THR A 72 7.83 -34.06 3.36
CA THR A 72 6.45 -34.14 3.85
C THR A 72 5.54 -35.00 2.97
N ASN A 73 6.02 -35.44 1.80
CA ASN A 73 5.24 -36.12 0.75
C ASN A 73 3.94 -35.38 0.42
N GLN A 74 4.03 -34.05 0.34
CA GLN A 74 2.90 -33.16 0.07
C GLN A 74 3.37 -31.98 -0.77
N ILE A 75 2.48 -31.41 -1.58
CA ILE A 75 2.76 -30.14 -2.26
C ILE A 75 2.82 -28.98 -1.26
N HIS A 76 3.79 -28.11 -1.49
CA HIS A 76 3.97 -26.85 -0.77
C HIS A 76 3.47 -25.69 -1.64
N VAL A 77 2.16 -25.44 -1.60
CA VAL A 77 1.50 -24.33 -2.29
C VAL A 77 1.03 -23.29 -1.27
N THR A 78 1.31 -22.02 -1.54
CA THR A 78 0.89 -20.88 -0.71
C THR A 78 0.37 -19.76 -1.58
N VAL A 79 -0.31 -18.75 -1.01
CA VAL A 79 -0.74 -17.55 -1.75
C VAL A 79 0.41 -16.78 -2.42
N ARG A 80 1.66 -17.01 -2.00
CA ARG A 80 2.87 -16.40 -2.59
C ARG A 80 3.46 -17.19 -3.75
N THR A 81 3.05 -18.44 -3.95
CA THR A 81 3.55 -19.25 -5.07
C THR A 81 3.00 -18.73 -6.40
N ARG A 82 3.82 -18.71 -7.45
CA ARG A 82 3.44 -18.17 -8.78
C ARG A 82 2.24 -18.88 -9.40
N VAL A 83 2.02 -20.16 -9.08
CA VAL A 83 0.86 -20.91 -9.58
C VAL A 83 -0.45 -20.55 -8.89
N ALA A 84 -0.40 -19.92 -7.70
CA ALA A 84 -1.58 -19.73 -6.87
C ALA A 84 -2.67 -18.88 -7.53
N PRO A 85 -2.35 -17.77 -8.23
CA PRO A 85 -3.34 -17.02 -9.01
C PRO A 85 -4.09 -17.85 -10.06
N TYR A 86 -3.42 -18.80 -10.72
CA TYR A 86 -4.06 -19.68 -11.70
C TYR A 86 -4.94 -20.74 -11.03
N LEU A 87 -4.46 -21.38 -9.96
CA LEU A 87 -5.26 -22.35 -9.19
C LEU A 87 -6.49 -21.72 -8.55
N LEU A 88 -6.38 -20.45 -8.15
CA LEU A 88 -7.49 -19.65 -7.64
C LEU A 88 -8.32 -19.01 -8.74
N LYS A 89 -7.99 -19.21 -10.03
CA LYS A 89 -8.68 -18.60 -11.17
C LYS A 89 -8.95 -17.10 -10.95
N LEU A 90 -7.89 -16.38 -10.61
CA LEU A 90 -7.96 -14.95 -10.33
C LEU A 90 -8.33 -14.14 -11.57
N LYS A 91 -9.14 -13.12 -11.35
CA LYS A 91 -9.67 -12.20 -12.36
C LYS A 91 -9.36 -10.76 -12.01
N TRP A 92 -8.98 -9.97 -12.99
CA TRP A 92 -8.93 -8.52 -12.90
C TRP A 92 -10.06 -7.94 -13.75
N LEU A 93 -10.96 -7.15 -13.16
CA LEU A 93 -12.15 -6.60 -13.82
C LEU A 93 -13.01 -7.68 -14.50
N GLY A 94 -13.08 -8.88 -13.90
CA GLY A 94 -13.79 -10.03 -14.45
C GLY A 94 -13.01 -10.85 -15.50
N TYR A 95 -11.83 -10.40 -15.91
CA TYR A 95 -11.01 -11.03 -16.95
C TYR A 95 -9.87 -11.88 -16.38
N PRO A 96 -9.53 -13.04 -16.99
CA PRO A 96 -8.53 -13.95 -16.47
C PRO A 96 -7.13 -13.32 -16.43
N LEU A 97 -6.41 -13.54 -15.33
CA LEU A 97 -5.01 -13.15 -15.20
C LEU A 97 -4.08 -14.01 -16.07
N TYR A 98 -3.02 -13.38 -16.56
CA TYR A 98 -1.89 -13.99 -17.27
C TYR A 98 -0.58 -13.46 -16.66
N HIS A 99 0.45 -14.29 -16.55
CA HIS A 99 1.76 -13.87 -16.07
C HIS A 99 2.73 -13.77 -17.25
N SER A 100 3.08 -12.54 -17.62
CA SER A 100 4.14 -12.23 -18.58
C SER A 100 5.50 -12.27 -17.89
N ALA A 101 6.51 -12.77 -18.60
CA ALA A 101 7.90 -12.74 -18.11
C ALA A 101 8.44 -11.30 -18.05
N SER A 102 8.05 -10.47 -19.03
CA SER A 102 8.50 -9.08 -19.17
C SER A 102 7.70 -8.11 -18.30
N TYR A 103 6.38 -8.31 -18.19
CA TYR A 103 5.45 -7.33 -17.59
C TYR A 103 4.87 -7.76 -16.24
N GLY A 104 5.21 -8.95 -15.73
CA GLY A 104 4.64 -9.50 -14.51
C GLY A 104 3.18 -9.95 -14.71
N TRP A 105 2.32 -9.76 -13.72
CA TRP A 105 0.90 -10.09 -13.86
C TRP A 105 0.15 -9.07 -14.74
N THR A 106 -0.57 -9.61 -15.71
CA THR A 106 -1.40 -8.95 -16.70
C THR A 106 -2.78 -9.62 -16.70
N PHE A 107 -3.73 -9.11 -17.50
CA PHE A 107 -5.03 -9.74 -17.69
C PHE A 107 -5.44 -9.73 -19.15
N ARG A 108 -6.18 -10.75 -19.58
CA ARG A 108 -6.59 -10.97 -20.96
C ARG A 108 -8.05 -10.59 -21.17
N VAL A 109 -8.28 -9.57 -21.98
CA VAL A 109 -9.60 -9.10 -22.41
C VAL A 109 -9.89 -9.63 -23.82
N PRO A 110 -11.08 -10.19 -24.11
CA PRO A 110 -11.48 -10.51 -25.48
C PRO A 110 -11.47 -9.27 -26.37
N ALA A 111 -10.95 -9.39 -27.60
CA ALA A 111 -10.92 -8.27 -28.56
C ALA A 111 -12.30 -7.63 -28.77
N ARG A 112 -13.37 -8.44 -28.79
CA ARG A 112 -14.75 -7.95 -28.86
C ARG A 112 -15.10 -6.99 -27.72
N ASP A 113 -14.75 -7.36 -26.49
CA ASP A 113 -15.09 -6.54 -25.31
C ASP A 113 -14.25 -5.26 -25.29
N TYR A 114 -12.99 -5.32 -25.72
CA TYR A 114 -12.16 -4.15 -25.92
C TYR A 114 -12.79 -3.18 -26.94
N ASP A 115 -13.16 -3.68 -28.12
CA ASP A 115 -13.77 -2.86 -29.18
C ASP A 115 -15.14 -2.29 -28.75
N MET A 116 -15.97 -3.06 -28.04
CA MET A 116 -17.26 -2.58 -27.52
C MET A 116 -17.09 -1.52 -26.43
N SER A 117 -16.13 -1.69 -25.51
CA SER A 117 -15.86 -0.68 -24.47
C SER A 117 -15.48 0.68 -25.08
N ALA A 118 -14.72 0.67 -26.18
CA ALA A 118 -14.32 1.89 -26.88
C ALA A 118 -15.53 2.61 -27.52
N ILE A 119 -16.55 1.87 -27.94
CA ILE A 119 -17.81 2.42 -28.48
C ILE A 119 -18.70 2.94 -27.36
N GLU A 120 -18.82 2.21 -26.24
CA GLU A 120 -19.58 2.65 -25.07
C GLU A 120 -19.01 3.94 -24.47
N ASP A 121 -17.68 4.08 -24.44
CA ASP A 121 -17.02 5.30 -23.97
C ASP A 121 -17.26 6.53 -24.85
N LEU A 122 -17.62 6.35 -26.14
CA LEU A 122 -18.01 7.44 -27.04
C LEU A 122 -19.48 7.85 -26.86
N ASN A 123 -20.33 6.93 -26.44
CA ASN A 123 -21.74 7.15 -26.23
C ASN A 123 -21.99 7.50 -24.75
N PHE A 124 -21.75 8.76 -24.35
CA PHE A 124 -21.99 9.32 -23.00
C PHE A 124 -23.37 8.95 -22.41
N GLY A 125 -23.52 7.76 -21.83
CA GLY A 125 -24.79 7.18 -21.45
C GLY A 125 -24.77 6.55 -20.06
N LYS A 126 -25.42 7.24 -19.11
CA LYS A 126 -25.93 6.81 -17.79
C LYS A 126 -25.02 5.91 -16.93
N GLU A 127 -24.52 6.51 -15.85
CA GLU A 127 -23.56 5.95 -14.87
C GLU A 127 -24.02 4.69 -14.07
N ASN A 128 -25.18 4.09 -14.33
CA ASN A 128 -25.73 3.01 -13.48
C ASN A 128 -26.32 1.84 -14.30
N ASP A 129 -25.52 1.24 -15.18
CA ASP A 129 -25.85 -0.08 -15.76
C ASP A 129 -24.87 -1.12 -15.20
N GLU A 130 -25.37 -2.09 -14.43
CA GLU A 130 -24.56 -3.19 -13.86
C GLU A 130 -23.92 -4.06 -14.95
N ASN A 131 -24.38 -3.97 -16.20
CA ASN A 131 -23.85 -4.71 -17.34
C ASN A 131 -22.84 -3.93 -18.20
N ARG A 132 -22.48 -2.70 -17.83
CA ARG A 132 -21.51 -1.91 -18.62
C ARG A 132 -20.12 -2.55 -18.57
N LEU A 133 -19.44 -2.56 -19.70
CA LEU A 133 -18.05 -3.03 -19.76
C LEU A 133 -17.11 -2.03 -19.05
N PRO A 134 -16.06 -2.52 -18.38
CA PRO A 134 -15.00 -1.65 -17.87
C PRO A 134 -14.37 -0.83 -19.01
N SER A 135 -14.05 0.44 -18.76
CA SER A 135 -13.24 1.20 -19.72
C SER A 135 -11.80 0.71 -19.70
N PHE A 136 -11.24 0.44 -20.87
CA PHE A 136 -9.83 0.09 -21.04
C PHE A 136 -8.98 1.25 -21.59
N LYS A 137 -9.59 2.43 -21.81
CA LYS A 137 -8.99 3.54 -22.57
C LYS A 137 -7.68 4.07 -21.99
N ASN A 138 -7.53 4.05 -20.67
CA ASN A 138 -6.33 4.52 -19.98
C ASN A 138 -5.54 3.37 -19.35
N MET A 139 -5.77 2.13 -19.77
CA MET A 139 -4.99 0.99 -19.34
C MET A 139 -3.85 0.72 -20.32
N HIS A 140 -2.72 0.25 -19.80
CA HIS A 140 -1.55 -0.04 -20.62
C HIS A 140 -1.78 -1.33 -21.42
N LEU A 141 -2.18 -1.16 -22.69
CA LEU A 141 -2.28 -2.22 -23.68
C LEU A 141 -0.87 -2.71 -24.06
N LEU A 142 -0.65 -4.01 -23.94
CA LEU A 142 0.63 -4.65 -24.25
C LEU A 142 0.62 -5.18 -25.68
N GLU A 143 1.71 -4.94 -26.38
CA GLU A 143 2.00 -5.54 -27.68
C GLU A 143 3.09 -6.60 -27.49
N PHE A 144 2.82 -7.81 -27.98
CA PHE A 144 3.78 -8.91 -27.95
C PHE A 144 4.27 -9.15 -29.38
N PRO A 145 5.58 -9.29 -29.59
CA PRO A 145 6.10 -9.58 -30.92
C PRO A 145 5.64 -10.97 -31.39
N ASN A 146 5.41 -11.10 -32.69
CA ASN A 146 5.08 -12.39 -33.32
C ASN A 146 6.34 -13.18 -33.72
N ASP A 147 7.51 -12.55 -33.66
CA ASP A 147 8.79 -13.16 -33.98
C ASP A 147 9.28 -14.01 -32.80
N ALA A 148 9.47 -15.31 -33.03
CA ALA A 148 9.92 -16.26 -32.02
C ALA A 148 11.37 -15.99 -31.54
N GLU A 149 12.15 -15.21 -32.28
CA GLU A 149 13.52 -14.83 -31.90
C GLU A 149 13.57 -13.53 -31.07
N ALA A 150 12.46 -12.81 -30.92
CA ALA A 150 12.42 -11.59 -30.14
C ALA A 150 12.63 -11.89 -28.63
N PRO A 151 13.41 -11.07 -27.89
CA PRO A 151 13.70 -11.31 -26.47
C PRO A 151 12.46 -11.32 -25.56
N ASP A 152 11.39 -10.64 -25.97
CA ASP A 152 10.10 -10.49 -25.30
C ASP A 152 8.99 -11.32 -25.96
N TYR A 153 9.34 -12.27 -26.84
CA TYR A 153 8.40 -13.22 -27.41
C TYR A 153 7.75 -14.09 -26.33
N GLU A 154 6.43 -14.11 -26.32
CA GLU A 154 5.65 -14.98 -25.46
C GLU A 154 4.61 -15.75 -26.30
N PRO A 155 4.66 -17.10 -26.32
CA PRO A 155 3.90 -17.89 -27.29
C PRO A 155 2.39 -17.83 -27.08
N ILE A 156 1.91 -17.60 -25.85
CA ILE A 156 0.49 -17.53 -25.55
C ILE A 156 -0.13 -16.25 -26.12
N PRO A 157 0.33 -15.04 -25.75
CA PRO A 157 -0.22 -13.81 -26.30
C PRO A 157 0.06 -13.64 -27.80
N ALA A 158 1.23 -14.06 -28.31
CA ALA A 158 1.56 -13.96 -29.74
C ALA A 158 0.62 -14.79 -30.63
N ASN A 159 0.11 -15.93 -30.13
CA ASN A 159 -0.80 -16.80 -30.88
C ASN A 159 -2.28 -16.58 -30.51
N ASP A 160 -2.63 -15.45 -29.88
CA ASP A 160 -3.98 -15.16 -29.40
C ASP A 160 -4.57 -13.91 -30.07
N PRO A 161 -4.97 -14.00 -31.35
CA PRO A 161 -5.46 -12.85 -32.11
C PRO A 161 -6.78 -12.28 -31.56
N LEU A 162 -7.50 -13.06 -30.74
CA LEU A 162 -8.77 -12.67 -30.12
C LEU A 162 -8.59 -12.12 -28.70
N GLY A 163 -7.35 -11.99 -28.22
CA GLY A 163 -7.02 -11.49 -26.88
C GLY A 163 -6.27 -10.17 -26.96
N LYS A 164 -6.68 -9.21 -26.13
CA LYS A 164 -5.92 -8.01 -25.80
C LYS A 164 -5.41 -8.15 -24.37
N TYR A 165 -4.14 -7.86 -24.16
CA TYR A 165 -3.47 -8.06 -22.88
C TYR A 165 -3.13 -6.71 -22.25
N PHE A 166 -3.47 -6.55 -20.98
CA PHE A 166 -3.25 -5.31 -20.26
C PHE A 166 -2.45 -5.55 -19.00
N LYS A 167 -1.55 -4.64 -18.68
CA LYS A 167 -0.79 -4.69 -17.44
C LYS A 167 -1.72 -4.47 -16.24
N VAL A 168 -1.58 -5.28 -15.18
CA VAL A 168 -2.25 -4.99 -13.91
C VAL A 168 -1.63 -3.72 -13.32
N PRO A 169 -2.41 -2.65 -13.05
CA PRO A 169 -1.88 -1.40 -12.52
C PRO A 169 -1.08 -1.62 -11.23
N HIS A 170 0.04 -0.92 -11.06
CA HIS A 170 0.82 -0.96 -9.83
C HIS A 170 0.69 0.36 -9.06
N PRO A 171 0.57 0.36 -7.72
CA PRO A 171 0.46 1.61 -6.96
C PRO A 171 1.63 2.57 -7.16
N ASP A 172 2.84 2.04 -7.37
CA ASP A 172 4.05 2.86 -7.62
C ASP A 172 4.12 3.43 -9.05
N GLY A 173 3.11 3.21 -9.89
CA GLY A 173 2.99 3.75 -11.24
C GLY A 173 3.24 2.74 -12.35
N GLU A 174 3.10 3.19 -13.60
CA GLU A 174 3.09 2.33 -14.79
C GLU A 174 4.40 1.58 -15.07
N ALA A 175 5.54 2.12 -14.62
CA ALA A 175 6.83 1.45 -14.78
C ALA A 175 6.96 0.19 -13.91
N ALA A 176 6.25 0.13 -12.78
CA ALA A 176 6.33 -1.00 -11.85
C ALA A 176 5.43 -2.16 -12.29
N ASN A 177 5.91 -3.39 -12.13
CA ASN A 177 5.16 -4.60 -12.49
C ASN A 177 4.39 -5.16 -11.29
N CYS A 178 3.19 -5.70 -11.54
CA CYS A 178 2.51 -6.51 -10.54
C CYS A 178 3.28 -7.82 -10.35
N GLY A 179 4.02 -7.96 -9.24
CA GLY A 179 4.76 -9.20 -8.93
C GLY A 179 3.86 -10.29 -8.32
N SER A 180 2.89 -9.91 -7.50
CA SER A 180 1.90 -10.82 -6.93
C SER A 180 0.55 -10.10 -6.77
N PRO A 181 -0.53 -10.60 -7.40
CA PRO A 181 -1.86 -9.98 -7.29
C PRO A 181 -2.43 -10.11 -5.87
N LEU A 182 -1.93 -11.06 -5.07
CA LEU A 182 -2.33 -11.26 -3.68
C LEU A 182 -1.44 -10.48 -2.68
N ALA A 183 -0.65 -9.53 -3.16
CA ALA A 183 0.16 -8.66 -2.31
C ALA A 183 -0.70 -7.62 -1.57
N LYS A 184 -0.17 -7.10 -0.45
CA LYS A 184 -0.84 -6.08 0.38
C LYS A 184 -1.24 -4.82 -0.39
N SER A 185 -0.47 -4.46 -1.43
CA SER A 185 -0.74 -3.34 -2.34
C SER A 185 -2.09 -3.45 -3.05
N TYR A 186 -2.57 -4.66 -3.30
CA TYR A 186 -3.80 -4.96 -4.03
C TYR A 186 -5.00 -5.24 -3.12
N GLN A 187 -4.86 -5.03 -1.81
CA GLN A 187 -5.92 -5.29 -0.84
C GLN A 187 -7.21 -4.52 -1.15
N THR A 188 -7.09 -3.25 -1.57
CA THR A 188 -8.24 -2.44 -1.98
C THR A 188 -8.95 -3.02 -3.18
N ALA A 189 -8.20 -3.51 -4.19
CA ALA A 189 -8.78 -4.13 -5.38
C ALA A 189 -9.51 -5.45 -5.06
N ILE A 190 -9.09 -6.16 -4.01
CA ILE A 190 -9.83 -7.34 -3.51
C ILE A 190 -11.12 -6.91 -2.80
N GLU A 191 -11.05 -5.85 -1.99
CA GLU A 191 -12.17 -5.32 -1.21
C GLU A 191 -13.27 -4.71 -2.10
N ASP A 192 -12.90 -4.04 -3.21
CA ASP A 192 -13.85 -3.44 -4.16
C ASP A 192 -14.30 -4.39 -5.29
N GLY A 193 -13.73 -5.60 -5.35
CA GLY A 193 -14.09 -6.63 -6.33
C GLY A 193 -13.38 -6.53 -7.68
N THR A 194 -12.54 -5.51 -7.90
CA THR A 194 -11.69 -5.37 -9.09
C THR A 194 -10.82 -6.61 -9.29
N LEU A 195 -10.22 -7.11 -8.21
CA LEU A 195 -9.51 -8.38 -8.16
C LEU A 195 -10.39 -9.44 -7.48
N SER A 196 -10.86 -10.41 -8.25
CA SER A 196 -11.78 -11.45 -7.78
C SER A 196 -11.35 -12.85 -8.24
N SER A 197 -12.14 -13.86 -7.92
CA SER A 197 -11.89 -15.26 -8.30
C SER A 197 -13.15 -15.88 -8.88
N GLU A 198 -12.98 -16.84 -9.80
CA GLU A 198 -14.05 -17.71 -10.28
C GLU A 198 -14.67 -18.57 -9.17
N TYR A 199 -13.89 -18.95 -8.16
CA TYR A 199 -14.35 -19.82 -7.08
C TYR A 199 -14.85 -19.00 -5.89
N ALA A 200 -16.09 -19.24 -5.47
CA ALA A 200 -16.66 -18.61 -4.28
C ALA A 200 -15.79 -18.83 -3.02
N MET A 201 -15.30 -20.06 -2.81
CA MET A 201 -14.41 -20.39 -1.70
C MET A 201 -13.05 -19.65 -1.76
N ALA A 202 -12.55 -19.36 -2.96
CA ALA A 202 -11.30 -18.61 -3.12
C ALA A 202 -11.51 -17.13 -2.78
N LYS A 203 -12.69 -16.56 -3.06
CA LYS A 203 -13.08 -15.22 -2.63
C LYS A 203 -13.05 -15.12 -1.10
N GLU A 204 -13.68 -16.05 -0.39
CA GLU A 204 -13.65 -16.10 1.08
C GLU A 204 -12.21 -16.24 1.62
N ALA A 205 -11.38 -17.07 0.99
CA ALA A 205 -9.98 -17.23 1.39
C ALA A 205 -9.14 -15.96 1.18
N MET A 206 -9.40 -15.20 0.12
CA MET A 206 -8.73 -13.91 -0.14
C MET A 206 -9.18 -12.85 0.86
N GLU A 207 -10.48 -12.78 1.14
CA GLU A 207 -11.04 -11.90 2.18
C GLU A 207 -10.45 -12.25 3.55
N MET A 208 -10.35 -13.54 3.91
CA MET A 208 -9.72 -13.97 5.15
C MET A 208 -8.23 -13.59 5.21
N ASN A 209 -7.48 -13.76 4.13
CA ASN A 209 -6.08 -13.35 4.07
C ASN A 209 -5.91 -11.82 4.23
N THR A 210 -6.80 -11.04 3.61
CA THR A 210 -6.93 -9.59 3.77
C THR A 210 -7.19 -9.22 5.23
N MET A 211 -8.13 -9.90 5.90
CA MET A 211 -8.47 -9.68 7.31
C MET A 211 -7.29 -9.98 8.25
N CYS A 212 -6.51 -11.02 7.97
CA CYS A 212 -5.38 -11.45 8.80
C CYS A 212 -4.07 -10.71 8.51
N SER A 213 -3.93 -10.07 7.34
CA SER A 213 -2.67 -9.43 6.92
C SER A 213 -2.18 -8.36 7.89
N TYR A 214 -3.10 -7.59 8.47
CA TYR A 214 -2.76 -6.62 9.51
C TYR A 214 -2.20 -7.32 10.76
N TRP A 215 -2.92 -8.32 11.28
CA TRP A 215 -2.50 -9.11 12.45
C TRP A 215 -1.14 -9.76 12.26
N ILE A 216 -0.85 -10.36 11.09
CA ILE A 216 0.45 -10.98 10.81
C ILE A 216 1.61 -10.00 11.03
N SER A 217 1.43 -8.73 10.65
CA SER A 217 2.45 -7.67 10.83
C SER A 217 2.48 -7.05 12.22
N ALA A 218 1.41 -7.20 13.01
CA ALA A 218 1.29 -6.62 14.35
C ALA A 218 1.60 -7.62 15.46
N ARG A 219 1.32 -8.91 15.26
CA ARG A 219 1.31 -9.94 16.31
C ARG A 219 2.61 -10.02 17.11
N GLU A 220 3.77 -9.95 16.44
CA GLU A 220 5.05 -10.09 17.13
C GLU A 220 5.31 -8.86 18.00
N ARG A 221 5.00 -7.67 17.48
CA ARG A 221 5.12 -6.40 18.21
C ARG A 221 4.18 -6.36 19.42
N VAL A 222 2.95 -6.90 19.28
CA VAL A 222 1.98 -7.01 20.37
C VAL A 222 2.44 -8.01 21.43
N LYS A 223 2.95 -9.17 21.02
CA LYS A 223 3.44 -10.20 21.96
C LYS A 223 4.72 -9.79 22.67
N SER A 224 5.54 -8.96 22.05
CA SER A 224 6.79 -8.46 22.63
C SER A 224 6.61 -7.22 23.51
N GLN A 225 5.36 -6.84 23.83
CA GLN A 225 5.13 -5.71 24.73
C GLN A 225 5.61 -6.04 26.14
N PHE A 226 6.21 -5.06 26.80
CA PHE A 226 6.61 -5.19 28.19
C PHE A 226 5.37 -5.00 29.08
N VAL A 227 5.01 -6.05 29.80
CA VAL A 227 3.85 -6.08 30.70
C VAL A 227 4.34 -6.30 32.12
N ALA A 228 3.95 -5.40 33.02
CA ALA A 228 4.19 -5.49 34.44
C ALA A 228 2.88 -5.85 35.13
N TRP A 229 2.79 -7.05 35.70
CA TRP A 229 1.63 -7.48 36.49
C TRP A 229 1.82 -7.05 37.94
N ASP A 230 0.78 -6.52 38.57
CA ASP A 230 0.84 -6.00 39.96
C ASP A 230 1.34 -7.06 40.96
N ASP A 231 0.95 -8.32 40.75
CA ASP A 231 1.32 -9.43 41.63
C ASP A 231 2.73 -9.99 41.38
N ASP A 232 3.37 -9.65 40.26
CA ASP A 232 4.64 -10.26 39.80
C ASP A 232 5.80 -9.26 39.69
N VAL A 233 5.60 -7.99 40.09
CA VAL A 233 6.66 -6.97 40.04
C VAL A 233 7.37 -6.79 41.37
N GLU A 234 8.69 -6.73 41.32
CA GLU A 234 9.57 -6.43 42.45
C GLU A 234 10.31 -5.12 42.20
N ASP A 235 10.55 -4.37 43.27
CA ASP A 235 11.38 -3.18 43.24
C ASP A 235 12.85 -3.58 43.03
N ALA A 236 13.48 -3.04 41.99
CA ALA A 236 14.82 -3.43 41.57
C ALA A 236 15.93 -3.07 42.59
N PHE A 237 15.67 -2.17 43.53
CA PHE A 237 16.66 -1.73 44.53
C PHE A 237 16.51 -2.45 45.87
N THR A 238 15.28 -2.83 46.24
CA THR A 238 14.95 -3.42 47.54
C THR A 238 14.61 -4.91 47.45
N GLY A 239 14.28 -5.42 46.27
CA GLY A 239 13.83 -6.80 46.05
C GLY A 239 12.50 -7.14 46.72
N GLN A 240 11.73 -6.12 47.13
CA GLN A 240 10.41 -6.28 47.74
C GLN A 240 9.31 -6.19 46.66
N PRO A 241 8.13 -6.80 46.87
CA PRO A 241 6.98 -6.60 45.99
C PRO A 241 6.66 -5.12 45.81
N LEU A 242 6.49 -4.68 44.56
CA LEU A 242 6.21 -3.30 44.20
C LEU A 242 4.71 -3.10 44.00
N ASP A 243 4.07 -2.31 44.87
CA ASP A 243 2.66 -1.92 44.70
C ASP A 243 2.55 -0.89 43.56
N LEU A 244 1.93 -1.26 42.43
CA LEU A 244 1.74 -0.35 41.29
C LEU A 244 0.65 0.71 41.54
N GLY A 245 0.00 0.70 42.70
CA GLY A 245 -1.10 1.58 43.04
C GLY A 245 -2.41 1.24 42.31
N LEU A 246 -2.52 0.01 41.80
CA LEU A 246 -3.72 -0.46 41.12
C LEU A 246 -4.80 -0.87 42.14
N PRO A 247 -6.09 -0.79 41.79
CA PRO A 247 -7.16 -1.24 42.68
C PRO A 247 -7.02 -2.73 43.00
N LYS A 248 -6.81 -3.06 44.28
CA LYS A 248 -6.71 -4.46 44.73
C LYS A 248 -8.00 -5.23 44.42
N ALA A 249 -7.83 -6.43 43.87
CA ALA A 249 -8.91 -7.24 43.35
C ALA A 249 -10.02 -7.48 44.38
N ARG A 250 -11.27 -7.12 44.03
CA ARG A 250 -12.46 -7.46 44.84
C ARG A 250 -13.24 -8.64 44.28
N THR A 251 -12.99 -9.01 43.03
CA THR A 251 -13.60 -10.12 42.30
C THR A 251 -12.52 -10.92 41.57
N ALA A 252 -12.84 -12.14 41.12
CA ALA A 252 -11.91 -12.98 40.34
C ALA A 252 -11.50 -12.32 38.99
N ASP A 253 -12.35 -11.47 38.42
CA ASP A 253 -12.05 -10.72 37.19
C ASP A 253 -11.05 -9.57 37.42
N ASP A 254 -10.93 -9.08 38.66
CA ASP A 254 -9.97 -8.03 39.03
C ASP A 254 -8.60 -8.64 39.45
N ALA A 255 -8.47 -9.97 39.54
CA ALA A 255 -7.33 -10.67 40.11
C ALA A 255 -6.09 -10.74 39.21
N ASN A 256 -6.06 -9.98 38.11
CA ASN A 256 -4.95 -9.97 37.17
C ASN A 256 -4.87 -8.61 36.47
N LEU A 257 -4.55 -7.57 37.25
CA LEU A 257 -4.29 -6.24 36.72
C LEU A 257 -2.80 -6.09 36.40
N GLY A 258 -2.53 -5.49 35.25
CA GLY A 258 -1.16 -5.20 34.83
C GLY A 258 -1.12 -3.94 33.99
N VAL A 259 0.06 -3.34 33.92
CA VAL A 259 0.33 -2.15 33.11
C VAL A 259 1.23 -2.55 31.95
N ILE A 260 0.87 -2.09 30.76
CA ILE A 260 1.75 -2.17 29.60
C ILE A 260 2.64 -0.93 29.64
N LEU A 261 3.95 -1.12 29.58
CA LEU A 261 4.92 -0.02 29.52
C LEU A 261 5.52 0.04 28.11
N PRO A 262 4.99 0.92 27.24
CA PRO A 262 5.54 1.07 25.89
C PRO A 262 6.95 1.64 25.96
N LEU A 263 7.88 1.04 25.20
CA LEU A 263 9.26 1.49 25.07
C LEU A 263 9.34 2.67 24.10
N VAL A 264 8.77 3.81 24.49
CA VAL A 264 8.75 5.02 23.68
C VAL A 264 10.15 5.63 23.63
N VAL A 265 10.66 5.86 22.42
CA VAL A 265 11.87 6.65 22.20
C VAL A 265 11.47 8.11 22.04
N PRO A 266 11.72 8.98 23.03
CA PRO A 266 11.46 10.41 22.90
C PRO A 266 12.36 10.99 21.81
N MET A 267 11.83 11.87 20.97
CA MET A 267 12.55 12.48 19.84
C MET A 267 13.24 11.46 18.91
N GLY A 268 12.63 10.29 18.71
CA GLY A 268 13.18 9.21 17.88
C GLY A 268 13.25 9.51 16.37
N THR A 269 12.64 10.60 15.91
CA THR A 269 12.74 11.07 14.52
C THR A 269 13.46 12.41 14.42
N ILE A 270 13.94 12.76 13.22
CA ILE A 270 14.50 14.09 12.92
C ILE A 270 13.50 15.21 13.25
N THR A 271 12.21 14.95 13.16
CA THR A 271 11.13 15.90 13.49
C THR A 271 10.86 16.00 14.99
N ARG A 272 11.60 15.26 15.82
CA ARG A 272 11.45 15.11 17.27
C ARG A 272 10.18 14.38 17.70
N ARG A 273 9.48 13.72 16.77
CA ARG A 273 8.35 12.86 17.14
C ARG A 273 8.86 11.67 17.93
N ALA A 274 8.09 11.28 18.93
CA ALA A 274 8.32 10.03 19.64
C ALA A 274 8.11 8.83 18.69
N VAL A 275 8.85 7.75 18.93
CA VAL A 275 8.72 6.51 18.16
C VAL A 275 8.44 5.36 19.09
N GLU A 276 7.39 4.62 18.79
CA GLU A 276 7.08 3.34 19.41
C GLU A 276 6.39 2.46 18.36
N SER A 277 6.77 1.18 18.33
CA SER A 277 6.44 0.30 17.20
C SER A 277 5.01 -0.23 17.21
N THR A 278 4.29 -0.22 18.33
CA THR A 278 3.00 -0.89 18.50
C THR A 278 1.86 0.10 18.66
N TRP A 279 1.83 0.83 19.76
CA TRP A 279 0.76 1.72 20.22
C TRP A 279 0.71 3.03 19.42
N MET A 280 1.86 3.61 19.07
CA MET A 280 1.90 4.81 18.23
C MET A 280 1.57 4.50 16.75
N THR A 281 1.63 3.24 16.34
CA THR A 281 1.23 2.81 14.98
C THR A 281 -0.11 2.08 14.95
N ALA A 282 -0.75 1.89 16.10
CA ALA A 282 -2.00 1.16 16.21
C ALA A 282 -3.12 1.91 15.49
N SER A 283 -3.71 1.23 14.51
CA SER A 283 -4.82 1.77 13.72
C SER A 283 -6.13 1.82 14.52
N ASN A 284 -7.11 2.57 13.99
CA ASN A 284 -8.49 2.51 14.49
C ASN A 284 -9.12 1.17 14.12
N ALA A 285 -10.06 0.71 14.95
CA ALA A 285 -10.78 -0.54 14.74
C ALA A 285 -11.52 -0.54 13.39
N LYS A 286 -11.31 -1.60 12.61
CA LYS A 286 -11.95 -1.86 11.33
C LYS A 286 -12.51 -3.28 11.33
N LYS A 287 -13.79 -3.42 10.96
CA LYS A 287 -14.50 -4.71 10.97
C LYS A 287 -13.80 -5.79 10.13
N ASN A 288 -13.15 -5.39 9.04
CA ASN A 288 -12.46 -6.28 8.11
C ASN A 288 -10.96 -6.45 8.39
N ARG A 289 -10.46 -6.15 9.60
CA ARG A 289 -9.04 -6.30 9.94
C ARG A 289 -8.85 -6.79 11.37
N VAL A 290 -8.42 -8.03 11.52
CA VAL A 290 -8.11 -8.64 12.82
C VAL A 290 -6.94 -7.89 13.46
N GLY A 291 -7.05 -7.56 14.75
CA GLY A 291 -6.05 -6.83 15.52
C GLY A 291 -6.12 -5.31 15.39
N SER A 292 -6.99 -4.77 14.54
CA SER A 292 -7.20 -3.32 14.45
C SER A 292 -7.89 -2.76 15.70
N GLU A 293 -8.60 -3.61 16.43
CA GLU A 293 -9.27 -3.37 17.70
C GLU A 293 -8.33 -3.33 18.92
N LEU A 294 -7.02 -3.54 18.75
CA LEU A 294 -6.05 -3.66 19.84
C LEU A 294 -6.16 -2.54 20.90
N LYS A 295 -6.37 -1.28 20.48
CA LYS A 295 -6.54 -0.15 21.40
C LYS A 295 -7.70 -0.35 22.39
N SER A 296 -8.77 -1.01 21.96
CA SER A 296 -9.96 -1.26 22.79
C SER A 296 -9.75 -2.35 23.85
N MET A 297 -8.68 -3.15 23.70
CA MET A 297 -8.30 -4.17 24.67
C MET A 297 -7.57 -3.56 25.87
N VAL A 298 -7.00 -2.36 25.72
CA VAL A 298 -6.42 -1.60 26.83
C VAL A 298 -7.54 -0.92 27.59
N ARG A 299 -7.75 -1.33 28.84
CA ARG A 299 -8.82 -0.84 29.70
C ARG A 299 -8.23 -0.17 30.92
N CYS A 300 -8.86 0.92 31.33
CA CYS A 300 -8.57 1.54 32.62
C CYS A 300 -9.06 0.63 33.76
N PRO A 301 -8.35 0.58 34.89
CA PRO A 301 -8.80 -0.15 36.07
C PRO A 301 -10.06 0.49 36.67
N ARG A 302 -10.77 -0.26 37.51
CA ARG A 302 -12.01 0.21 38.14
C ARG A 302 -11.79 1.52 38.91
N GLY A 303 -12.67 2.50 38.69
CA GLY A 303 -12.57 3.83 39.31
C GLY A 303 -11.73 4.84 38.51
N TYR A 304 -11.06 4.39 37.45
CA TYR A 304 -10.32 5.25 36.52
C TYR A 304 -11.04 5.36 35.18
N GLN A 305 -10.71 6.39 34.42
CA GLN A 305 -11.19 6.63 33.06
C GLN A 305 -10.05 7.22 32.24
N PHE A 306 -9.98 6.88 30.96
CA PHE A 306 -9.09 7.58 30.03
C PHE A 306 -9.72 8.91 29.62
N VAL A 307 -8.99 10.01 29.85
CA VAL A 307 -9.35 11.33 29.34
C VAL A 307 -8.32 11.72 28.30
N GLY A 308 -8.78 12.04 27.10
CA GLY A 308 -7.92 12.45 26.00
C GLY A 308 -8.66 13.40 25.06
N ALA A 309 -7.90 14.16 24.30
CA ALA A 309 -8.40 15.03 23.24
C ALA A 309 -7.59 14.76 21.97
N ASP A 310 -8.23 14.86 20.81
CA ASP A 310 -7.59 14.81 19.51
C ASP A 310 -7.74 16.19 18.86
N VAL A 311 -6.64 16.75 18.36
CA VAL A 311 -6.63 18.07 17.73
C VAL A 311 -6.74 17.86 16.23
N ASP A 312 -7.89 18.25 15.67
CA ASP A 312 -8.15 18.09 14.24
C ASP A 312 -7.16 18.89 13.39
N SER A 313 -6.43 18.19 12.51
CA SER A 313 -5.55 18.80 11.51
C SER A 313 -4.54 19.80 12.09
N GLU A 314 -3.97 19.46 13.26
CA GLU A 314 -2.97 20.26 13.98
C GLU A 314 -1.91 20.90 13.05
N GLU A 315 -1.26 20.09 12.22
CA GLU A 315 -0.19 20.54 11.32
C GLU A 315 -0.68 21.55 10.27
N LEU A 316 -1.94 21.44 9.86
CA LEU A 316 -2.57 22.34 8.89
C LEU A 316 -2.77 23.73 9.51
N TRP A 317 -3.32 23.77 10.72
CA TRP A 317 -3.52 25.00 11.46
C TRP A 317 -2.20 25.68 11.83
N ILE A 318 -1.19 24.92 12.28
CA ILE A 318 0.15 25.47 12.53
C ILE A 318 0.73 26.09 11.25
N SER A 319 0.58 25.41 10.11
CA SER A 319 1.02 25.94 8.82
C SER A 319 0.29 27.23 8.45
N ALA A 320 -1.01 27.32 8.75
CA ALA A 320 -1.80 28.52 8.53
C ALA A 320 -1.32 29.69 9.39
N LEU A 321 -1.04 29.46 10.68
CA LEU A 321 -0.47 30.46 11.57
C LEU A 321 0.89 30.96 11.08
N ILE A 322 1.74 30.08 10.57
CA ILE A 322 3.04 30.46 9.98
C ILE A 322 2.84 31.38 8.77
N GLY A 323 1.82 31.16 7.95
CA GLY A 323 1.47 32.08 6.85
C GLY A 323 0.98 33.43 7.37
N ASP A 324 0.03 33.40 8.30
CA ASP A 324 -0.64 34.54 8.91
C ASP A 324 0.30 35.43 9.76
N SER A 325 1.40 34.87 10.28
CA SER A 325 2.35 35.60 11.13
C SER A 325 2.97 36.81 10.42
N GLN A 326 3.02 36.79 9.08
CA GLN A 326 3.45 37.93 8.25
C GLN A 326 2.57 39.17 8.44
N PHE A 327 1.30 38.97 8.78
CA PHE A 327 0.31 40.03 9.03
C PHE A 327 0.04 40.25 10.52
N ARG A 328 0.62 39.42 11.40
CA ARG A 328 0.39 39.42 12.85
C ARG A 328 -1.10 39.31 13.23
N MET A 329 -1.87 38.61 12.41
CA MET A 329 -3.32 38.44 12.60
C MET A 329 -3.73 37.06 12.09
N HIS A 330 -4.45 36.30 12.92
CA HIS A 330 -5.01 35.00 12.52
C HIS A 330 -6.10 35.17 11.47
N GLY A 331 -6.14 34.26 10.49
CA GLY A 331 -7.10 34.30 9.38
C GLY A 331 -6.81 35.40 8.34
N ALA A 332 -5.63 36.03 8.38
CA ALA A 332 -5.27 37.11 7.46
C ALA A 332 -4.99 36.62 6.04
N THR A 333 -4.53 35.38 5.88
CA THR A 333 -4.32 34.74 4.58
C THR A 333 -5.54 33.92 4.17
N ALA A 334 -5.69 33.65 2.87
CA ALA A 334 -6.74 32.75 2.38
C ALA A 334 -6.66 31.36 3.03
N PHE A 335 -5.44 30.85 3.24
CA PHE A 335 -5.21 29.59 3.94
C PHE A 335 -5.61 29.63 5.42
N GLY A 336 -5.26 30.70 6.13
CA GLY A 336 -5.73 30.99 7.49
C GLY A 336 -7.24 31.04 7.60
N TRP A 337 -7.89 31.77 6.69
CA TRP A 337 -9.34 31.89 6.66
C TRP A 337 -10.04 30.55 6.38
N MET A 338 -9.56 29.78 5.39
CA MET A 338 -10.10 28.44 5.07
C MET A 338 -9.96 27.46 6.25
N THR A 339 -8.93 27.63 7.09
CA THR A 339 -8.70 26.75 8.25
C THR A 339 -9.52 27.18 9.46
N LEU A 340 -9.70 28.49 9.68
CA LEU A 340 -10.38 29.02 10.86
C LEU A 340 -11.91 29.14 10.69
N GLN A 341 -12.38 29.52 9.50
CA GLN A 341 -13.79 29.82 9.20
C GLN A 341 -14.35 29.00 8.03
N GLY A 342 -13.51 28.27 7.31
CA GLY A 342 -13.97 27.39 6.24
C GLY A 342 -14.86 26.27 6.77
N THR A 343 -16.01 26.04 6.12
CA THR A 343 -16.94 25.00 6.53
C THR A 343 -17.15 23.98 5.42
N LYS A 344 -17.37 22.73 5.82
CA LYS A 344 -17.68 21.63 4.89
C LYS A 344 -19.00 21.84 4.16
N SER A 345 -20.02 22.37 4.85
CA SER A 345 -21.35 22.61 4.28
C SER A 345 -21.33 23.66 3.18
N ALA A 346 -20.54 24.73 3.34
CA ALA A 346 -20.38 25.77 2.33
C ALA A 346 -19.32 25.42 1.25
N GLY A 347 -18.62 24.30 1.39
CA GLY A 347 -17.51 23.92 0.51
C GLY A 347 -16.30 24.86 0.60
N THR A 348 -16.24 25.71 1.64
CA THR A 348 -15.19 26.73 1.82
C THR A 348 -14.00 26.24 2.62
N ASP A 349 -14.08 25.05 3.23
CA ASP A 349 -12.92 24.41 3.86
C ASP A 349 -11.89 23.95 2.83
N LEU A 350 -10.64 23.86 3.28
CA LEU A 350 -9.49 23.51 2.44
C LEU A 350 -9.72 22.24 1.61
N HIS A 351 -10.25 21.18 2.24
CA HIS A 351 -10.41 19.90 1.56
C HIS A 351 -11.51 19.94 0.51
N SER A 352 -12.59 20.68 0.76
CA SER A 352 -13.69 20.85 -0.21
C SER A 352 -13.26 21.72 -1.39
N ASN A 353 -12.44 22.76 -1.16
CA ASN A 353 -11.89 23.57 -2.24
C ASN A 353 -10.96 22.74 -3.16
N THR A 354 -10.03 21.96 -2.58
CA THR A 354 -9.18 21.03 -3.33
C THR A 354 -9.99 19.99 -4.09
N ALA A 355 -11.02 19.42 -3.45
CA ALA A 355 -11.95 18.49 -4.08
C ALA A 355 -12.63 19.11 -5.30
N GLY A 356 -13.10 20.36 -5.20
CA GLY A 356 -13.71 21.09 -6.31
C GLY A 356 -12.75 21.35 -7.47
N ILE A 357 -11.50 21.72 -7.20
CA ILE A 357 -10.48 21.96 -8.25
C ILE A 357 -10.14 20.68 -9.00
N LEU A 358 -9.97 19.56 -8.27
CA LEU A 358 -9.57 18.28 -8.85
C LEU A 358 -10.76 17.48 -9.41
N GLY A 359 -11.99 17.78 -8.97
CA GLY A 359 -13.17 16.97 -9.27
C GLY A 359 -13.11 15.59 -8.62
N ILE A 360 -12.65 15.52 -7.36
CA ILE A 360 -12.55 14.27 -6.59
C ILE A 360 -13.35 14.37 -5.29
N GLY A 361 -13.63 13.24 -4.64
CA GLY A 361 -14.26 13.23 -3.32
C GLY A 361 -13.40 13.91 -2.24
N ARG A 362 -14.04 14.55 -1.26
CA ARG A 362 -13.37 15.24 -0.14
C ARG A 362 -12.40 14.34 0.64
N GLY A 363 -12.74 13.05 0.80
CA GLY A 363 -11.87 12.08 1.46
C GLY A 363 -10.53 11.91 0.74
N SER A 364 -10.57 11.77 -0.59
CA SER A 364 -9.38 11.69 -1.45
C SER A 364 -8.59 13.01 -1.46
N ALA A 365 -9.29 14.15 -1.45
CA ALA A 365 -8.66 15.47 -1.34
C ALA A 365 -7.91 15.68 -0.01
N LYS A 366 -8.33 15.00 1.08
CA LYS A 366 -7.58 15.01 2.34
C LYS A 366 -6.18 14.42 2.13
N VAL A 367 -6.09 13.21 1.59
CA VAL A 367 -4.81 12.54 1.28
C VAL A 367 -3.93 13.42 0.39
N PHE A 368 -4.55 14.04 -0.61
CA PHE A 368 -3.86 14.92 -1.54
C PHE A 368 -3.26 16.16 -0.84
N ASN A 369 -4.04 16.84 0.00
CA ASN A 369 -3.58 18.06 0.69
C ASN A 369 -2.41 17.80 1.63
N TYR A 370 -2.43 16.69 2.38
CA TYR A 370 -1.31 16.33 3.24
C TYR A 370 -0.04 16.11 2.41
N GLY A 371 -0.08 15.30 1.35
CA GLY A 371 1.10 15.10 0.49
C GLY A 371 1.62 16.41 -0.13
N ARG A 372 0.71 17.26 -0.60
CA ARG A 372 1.03 18.53 -1.27
C ARG A 372 1.69 19.56 -0.34
N ILE A 373 1.15 19.75 0.87
CA ILE A 373 1.66 20.76 1.82
C ILE A 373 3.08 20.40 2.27
N TYR A 374 3.41 19.11 2.37
CA TYR A 374 4.77 18.65 2.68
C TYR A 374 5.72 18.65 1.47
N GLY A 375 5.35 19.31 0.38
CA GLY A 375 6.24 19.55 -0.76
C GLY A 375 6.32 18.41 -1.75
N ALA A 376 5.29 17.56 -1.82
CA ALA A 376 5.11 16.74 -3.02
C ALA A 376 4.96 17.63 -4.25
N GLY A 377 5.42 17.15 -5.40
CA GLY A 377 5.37 17.88 -6.67
C GLY A 377 4.19 17.47 -7.56
N VAL A 378 4.12 18.08 -8.74
CA VAL A 378 3.12 17.77 -9.78
C VAL A 378 3.11 16.29 -10.14
N ARG A 379 4.29 15.65 -10.26
CA ARG A 379 4.38 14.21 -10.60
C ARG A 379 3.65 13.31 -9.60
N TYR A 380 3.88 13.52 -8.30
CA TYR A 380 3.21 12.76 -7.25
C TYR A 380 1.69 12.98 -7.29
N ALA A 381 1.27 14.23 -7.47
CA ALA A 381 -0.13 14.60 -7.62
C ALA A 381 -0.80 13.92 -8.82
N THR A 382 -0.13 13.88 -9.98
CA THR A 382 -0.61 13.18 -11.18
C THR A 382 -0.80 11.70 -10.91
N SER A 383 0.21 11.02 -10.35
CA SER A 383 0.11 9.59 -10.02
C SER A 383 -1.03 9.30 -9.04
N LEU A 384 -1.19 10.14 -8.01
CA LEU A 384 -2.24 9.99 -7.02
C LEU A 384 -3.64 10.22 -7.62
N LEU A 385 -3.78 11.15 -8.56
CA LEU A 385 -5.04 11.38 -9.28
C LEU A 385 -5.44 10.18 -10.14
N LEU A 386 -4.49 9.58 -10.85
CA LEU A 386 -4.73 8.39 -11.66
C LEU A 386 -5.16 7.19 -10.80
N GLN A 387 -4.64 7.08 -9.57
CA GLN A 387 -5.09 6.04 -8.62
C GLN A 387 -6.55 6.25 -8.18
N PHE A 388 -7.00 7.50 -8.02
CA PHE A 388 -8.38 7.79 -7.60
C PHE A 388 -9.37 7.82 -8.75
N ASN A 389 -8.89 8.06 -9.98
CA ASN A 389 -9.70 8.10 -11.18
C ASN A 389 -8.95 7.41 -12.32
N PRO A 390 -9.07 6.08 -12.44
CA PRO A 390 -8.43 5.31 -13.51
C PRO A 390 -8.89 5.70 -14.92
N ASP A 391 -10.07 6.32 -15.05
CA ASP A 391 -10.62 6.76 -16.33
C ASP A 391 -10.05 8.12 -16.80
N MET A 392 -9.19 8.74 -16.00
CA MET A 392 -8.49 9.97 -16.36
C MET A 392 -7.21 9.67 -17.14
N SER A 393 -6.98 10.39 -18.24
CA SER A 393 -5.69 10.29 -18.94
C SER A 393 -4.57 10.99 -18.16
N GLU A 394 -3.32 10.55 -18.36
CA GLU A 394 -2.15 11.17 -17.69
C GLU A 394 -2.05 12.68 -17.99
N SER A 395 -2.34 13.09 -19.22
CA SER A 395 -2.36 14.50 -19.64
C SER A 395 -3.38 15.32 -18.84
N GLN A 396 -4.61 14.81 -18.71
CA GLN A 396 -5.67 15.46 -17.92
C GLN A 396 -5.34 15.50 -16.43
N ALA A 397 -4.79 14.40 -15.89
CA ALA A 397 -4.36 14.32 -14.49
C ALA A 397 -3.25 15.33 -14.20
N ARG A 398 -2.31 15.49 -15.13
CA ARG A 398 -1.25 16.49 -15.05
C ARG A 398 -1.79 17.91 -15.14
N GLU A 399 -2.70 18.21 -16.06
CA GLU A 399 -3.31 19.53 -16.17
C GLU A 399 -4.04 19.93 -14.88
N LYS A 400 -4.84 19.00 -14.30
CA LYS A 400 -5.52 19.22 -13.02
C LYS A 400 -4.53 19.43 -11.87
N ALA A 401 -3.45 18.65 -11.82
CA ALA A 401 -2.41 18.82 -10.83
C ALA A 401 -1.72 20.19 -10.97
N GLU A 402 -1.32 20.58 -12.18
CA GLU A 402 -0.71 21.88 -12.46
C GLU A 402 -1.64 23.05 -12.09
N ARG A 403 -2.93 22.96 -12.45
CA ARG A 403 -3.96 23.93 -12.06
C ARG A 403 -4.08 24.06 -10.54
N LEU A 404 -4.03 22.95 -9.82
CA LEU A 404 -4.09 22.98 -8.36
C LEU A 404 -2.85 23.63 -7.75
N TYR A 405 -1.64 23.30 -8.22
CA TYR A 405 -0.43 23.97 -7.70
C TYR A 405 -0.43 25.46 -8.04
N ALA A 406 -0.92 25.84 -9.22
CA ALA A 406 -1.05 27.24 -9.61
C ALA A 406 -2.06 28.01 -8.73
N SER A 407 -3.21 27.42 -8.39
CA SER A 407 -4.21 28.08 -7.53
C SER A 407 -3.83 28.11 -6.05
N THR A 408 -3.06 27.11 -5.59
CA THR A 408 -2.69 26.98 -4.17
C THR A 408 -1.31 27.56 -3.87
N LYS A 409 -0.25 26.96 -4.39
CA LYS A 409 1.13 27.42 -4.17
C LYS A 409 1.41 28.73 -4.91
N GLY A 410 0.79 28.93 -6.06
CA GLY A 410 0.96 30.14 -6.88
C GLY A 410 2.11 30.03 -7.87
N MET A 411 2.51 31.19 -8.42
CA MET A 411 3.64 31.32 -9.33
C MET A 411 4.90 31.68 -8.54
N SER A 412 6.05 31.16 -8.98
CA SER A 412 7.36 31.48 -8.39
C SER A 412 8.09 32.52 -9.22
N MET A 413 8.40 33.66 -8.63
CA MET A 413 9.32 34.64 -9.19
C MET A 413 10.75 34.35 -8.70
N ARG A 414 11.70 34.15 -9.62
CA ARG A 414 13.13 34.03 -9.31
C ARG A 414 13.85 35.35 -9.51
N ASN A 415 13.48 36.37 -8.74
CA ASN A 415 14.23 37.62 -8.73
C ASN A 415 15.33 37.58 -7.65
N LYS A 416 16.55 37.16 -8.05
CA LYS A 416 17.71 37.08 -7.16
C LYS A 416 18.05 38.40 -6.45
N ARG A 417 17.73 39.55 -7.05
CA ARG A 417 18.03 40.87 -6.47
C ARG A 417 17.06 41.30 -5.36
N ALA A 418 15.80 40.88 -5.42
CA ALA A 418 14.78 41.33 -4.47
C ALA A 418 14.68 40.43 -3.23
N PHE A 419 14.81 39.10 -3.40
CA PHE A 419 14.48 38.16 -2.32
C PHE A 419 15.58 37.13 -2.02
N GLY A 420 16.61 36.99 -2.88
CA GLY A 420 17.67 35.99 -2.70
C GLY A 420 17.23 34.52 -2.82
N ARG A 421 15.94 34.26 -3.10
CA ARG A 421 15.30 32.94 -3.19
C ARG A 421 14.07 33.00 -4.12
N PRO A 422 13.49 31.84 -4.52
CA PRO A 422 12.16 31.81 -5.13
C PRO A 422 11.12 32.47 -4.23
N PHE A 423 10.29 33.34 -4.79
CA PHE A 423 9.19 33.99 -4.08
C PHE A 423 7.86 33.58 -4.70
N TRP A 424 6.99 32.97 -3.90
CA TRP A 424 5.68 32.50 -4.31
C TRP A 424 4.63 33.60 -4.20
N HIS A 425 3.77 33.75 -5.21
CA HIS A 425 2.68 34.71 -5.19
C HIS A 425 1.46 34.23 -6.00
N GLY A 426 0.30 34.82 -5.72
CA GLY A 426 -0.94 34.58 -6.48
C GLY A 426 -1.67 33.27 -6.16
N GLY A 427 -1.16 32.45 -5.24
CA GLY A 427 -1.85 31.27 -4.73
C GLY A 427 -2.39 31.48 -3.31
N THR A 428 -3.39 30.67 -2.93
CA THR A 428 -4.01 30.74 -1.59
C THR A 428 -3.05 30.47 -0.43
N GLU A 429 -1.94 29.78 -0.69
CA GLU A 429 -0.96 29.32 0.30
C GLU A 429 0.44 29.89 0.06
N SER A 430 0.60 30.80 -0.90
CA SER A 430 1.91 31.39 -1.24
C SER A 430 2.62 31.98 -0.01
N TYR A 431 1.87 32.64 0.87
CA TYR A 431 2.39 33.22 2.12
C TYR A 431 2.98 32.15 3.06
N MET A 432 2.30 31.02 3.24
CA MET A 432 2.80 29.89 4.04
C MET A 432 4.08 29.33 3.42
N PHE A 433 4.08 29.04 2.11
CA PHE A 433 5.27 28.47 1.45
C PHE A 433 6.49 29.40 1.54
N ASN A 434 6.31 30.71 1.35
CA ASN A 434 7.39 31.68 1.51
C ASN A 434 8.00 31.65 2.91
N GLN A 435 7.17 31.51 3.95
CA GLN A 435 7.62 31.51 5.33
C GLN A 435 8.24 30.16 5.73
N LEU A 436 7.70 29.03 5.26
CA LEU A 436 8.32 27.72 5.46
C LEU A 436 9.68 27.62 4.76
N GLU A 437 9.77 28.08 3.50
CA GLU A 437 11.05 28.13 2.78
C GLU A 437 12.03 29.12 3.43
N TYR A 438 11.55 30.14 4.14
CA TYR A 438 12.39 31.01 4.98
C TYR A 438 13.03 30.27 6.13
N PHE A 439 12.23 29.68 7.01
CA PHE A 439 12.77 28.94 8.15
C PHE A 439 13.71 27.83 7.69
N ALA A 440 13.35 27.11 6.62
CA ALA A 440 14.17 26.04 6.07
C ALA A 440 15.50 26.49 5.41
N THR A 441 15.69 27.78 5.12
CA THR A 441 16.93 28.29 4.48
C THR A 441 17.79 29.17 5.38
N THR A 442 17.34 29.42 6.62
CA THR A 442 18.17 30.08 7.64
C THR A 442 19.40 29.24 7.99
N ASP A 443 20.46 29.89 8.47
CA ASP A 443 21.72 29.21 8.83
C ASP A 443 21.54 28.29 10.06
N ASP A 444 20.62 28.65 10.96
CA ASP A 444 20.24 27.84 12.11
C ASP A 444 18.70 27.68 12.15
N PRO A 445 18.13 26.75 11.35
CA PRO A 445 16.70 26.51 11.32
C PRO A 445 16.18 26.07 12.68
N ARG A 446 15.21 26.83 13.20
CA ARG A 446 14.56 26.61 14.49
C ARG A 446 13.05 26.61 14.34
N THR A 447 12.38 25.85 15.20
CA THR A 447 10.92 25.91 15.30
C THR A 447 10.47 27.28 15.84
N PRO A 448 9.32 27.82 15.37
CA PRO A 448 8.91 29.18 15.75
C PRO A 448 8.48 29.33 17.20
N ALA A 449 7.98 28.27 17.85
CA ALA A 449 7.42 28.34 19.21
C ALA A 449 8.47 28.12 20.30
N LEU A 450 9.17 26.97 20.29
CA LEU A 450 10.16 26.62 21.32
C LEU A 450 11.62 26.81 20.86
N GLY A 451 11.86 27.25 19.63
CA GLY A 451 13.22 27.53 19.14
C GLY A 451 14.11 26.30 19.01
N CYS A 452 13.53 25.11 18.84
CA CYS A 452 14.25 23.85 18.73
C CYS A 452 14.91 23.72 17.34
N GLY A 453 16.21 23.39 17.33
CA GLY A 453 17.01 23.32 16.11
C GLY A 453 16.85 22.00 15.34
N ILE A 454 17.03 22.07 14.02
CA ILE A 454 17.17 20.88 13.17
C ILE A 454 18.55 20.23 13.38
N THR A 455 18.69 18.94 13.07
CA THR A 455 19.99 18.26 13.05
C THR A 455 20.99 18.97 12.12
N ASP A 456 22.26 19.05 12.56
CA ASP A 456 23.32 19.74 11.84
C ASP A 456 23.53 19.19 10.41
N ALA A 457 23.29 17.89 10.21
CA ALA A 457 23.43 17.24 8.91
C ALA A 457 22.47 17.77 7.84
N LEU A 458 21.35 18.40 8.24
CA LEU A 458 20.37 18.98 7.32
C LEU A 458 20.50 20.49 7.17
N LYS A 459 21.35 21.15 7.97
CA LYS A 459 21.59 22.59 7.87
C LYS A 459 22.17 22.95 6.51
N LYS A 460 21.84 24.13 6.00
CA LYS A 460 22.21 24.56 4.65
C LYS A 460 23.73 24.63 4.44
N ASN A 461 24.49 25.00 5.47
CA ASN A 461 25.95 25.02 5.43
C ASN A 461 26.58 23.62 5.23
N VAL A 462 25.88 22.54 5.57
CA VAL A 462 26.35 21.15 5.42
C VAL A 462 25.74 20.49 4.17
N ALA A 463 24.41 20.58 4.02
CA ALA A 463 23.65 19.91 2.97
C ALA A 463 23.48 20.73 1.68
N GLY A 464 23.94 21.98 1.65
CA GLY A 464 23.71 22.91 0.55
C GLY A 464 22.22 23.10 0.24
N ASP A 465 21.89 23.14 -1.05
CA ASP A 465 20.51 23.25 -1.52
C ASP A 465 19.76 21.89 -1.55
N GLY A 466 20.44 20.79 -1.17
CA GLY A 466 19.81 19.47 -1.03
C GLY A 466 18.79 19.42 0.11
N PHE A 467 17.90 18.43 0.09
CA PHE A 467 16.92 18.14 1.17
C PHE A 467 15.96 19.27 1.55
N MET A 468 15.70 20.22 0.64
CA MET A 468 14.79 21.34 0.91
C MET A 468 13.39 20.88 1.32
N THR A 469 12.83 19.87 0.63
CA THR A 469 11.53 19.28 0.98
C THR A 469 11.54 18.71 2.41
N SER A 470 12.62 18.03 2.81
CA SER A 470 12.77 17.49 4.17
C SER A 470 12.84 18.59 5.22
N ARG A 471 13.55 19.70 4.96
CA ARG A 471 13.63 20.85 5.86
C ARG A 471 12.28 21.56 6.01
N VAL A 472 11.56 21.79 4.90
CA VAL A 472 10.21 22.40 4.92
C VAL A 472 9.24 21.52 5.72
N ASN A 473 9.26 20.21 5.48
CA ASN A 473 8.45 19.26 6.24
C ASN A 473 8.82 19.25 7.73
N TRP A 474 10.11 19.31 8.05
CA TRP A 474 10.60 19.40 9.43
C TRP A 474 10.05 20.63 10.17
N VAL A 475 10.00 21.81 9.54
CA VAL A 475 9.47 23.03 10.19
C VAL A 475 8.05 22.79 10.71
N VAL A 476 7.17 22.21 9.89
CA VAL A 476 5.77 21.97 10.28
C VAL A 476 5.67 20.86 11.34
N GLN A 477 6.23 19.68 11.06
CA GLN A 477 6.10 18.53 11.97
C GLN A 477 6.73 18.79 13.33
N SER A 478 7.90 19.44 13.34
CA SER A 478 8.59 19.74 14.58
C SER A 478 7.89 20.85 15.36
N SER A 479 7.23 21.79 14.68
CA SER A 479 6.35 22.76 15.36
C SER A 479 5.11 22.10 15.97
N GLY A 480 4.60 21.01 15.39
CA GLY A 480 3.56 20.19 16.05
C GLY A 480 4.07 19.52 17.32
N VAL A 481 5.32 19.05 17.34
CA VAL A 481 5.94 18.55 18.56
C VAL A 481 6.08 19.64 19.63
N ASP A 482 6.39 20.88 19.23
CA ASP A 482 6.39 22.01 20.17
C ASP A 482 5.01 22.24 20.79
N TYR A 483 3.96 22.18 19.97
CA TYR A 483 2.58 22.30 20.45
C TYR A 483 2.25 21.22 21.48
N LEU A 484 2.60 19.96 21.20
CA LEU A 484 2.41 18.85 22.14
C LEU A 484 3.16 19.08 23.46
N HIS A 485 4.42 19.53 23.42
CA HIS A 485 5.21 19.81 24.62
C HIS A 485 4.70 21.00 25.45
N MET A 486 3.94 21.92 24.85
CA MET A 486 3.31 23.01 25.59
C MET A 486 1.99 22.58 26.26
N LEU A 487 1.38 21.49 25.79
CA LEU A 487 0.15 20.92 26.38
C LEU A 487 0.42 19.94 27.51
N LEU A 488 1.51 19.16 27.40
CA LEU A 488 2.00 18.23 28.41
C LEU A 488 2.77 18.97 29.51
#